data_AF-R5MBJ0-F1
#
_entry.id   AF-R5MBJ0-F1
#
_cell.length_a   1.000
_cell.length_b   1.000
_cell.length_c   1.000
_cell.angle_alpha   90.00
_cell.angle_beta   90.00
_cell.angle_gamma   90.00
#
_symmetry.space_group_name_H-M   'P 1'
#
loop_
_entity.id
_entity.type
_entity.pdbx_description
1 polymer ?
#
loop_
_entity_poly.entity_id
_entity_poly.type
_entity_poly.pdbx_seq_one_letter_code
_entity_poly.pdbx_strand_id
1 'polypeptide(L)'
;MPADSWITDYYEGMCTNADLRNRIARRLKDTPVPSIQAAMLYYIMAKSCTIYGREDEACHYLILSAANDIMSGNREASSLITLLHTKYVDKNSRRAVEYALESINMAKDYKDKARSFDIVNASSIIISDYMNMQQRVNRNVFIIIALLAVLVAMSAVLVYVFMRRSGRHKAELDRAMGSNSRLRSSLDEITQTKEQMENVLLSRNAMSLDSFVMMSDYINEVDKFCKTTANMIVAGQSAKARKALQDGCSGPFIASLYASFDKWFMSVHPDFIERFTALLRPEARNRFVPAGDGLSPELRIYALVSLGITDSVSIAEFLHYSPQTIYNYRLRVRHCACIPEKDFAATVARMYSKD
;
A
#
# COMPACT_ATOMS: atom_id res chain seq x y z
N MET A 1 -15.17 101.44 -7.13
CA MET A 1 -13.82 100.90 -7.39
C MET A 1 -13.21 101.69 -8.53
N PRO A 2 -11.88 101.91 -8.58
CA PRO A 2 -11.26 102.55 -9.75
C PRO A 2 -11.62 101.79 -11.02
N ALA A 3 -12.02 102.49 -12.08
CA ALA A 3 -12.49 101.86 -13.32
C ALA A 3 -11.44 100.93 -13.96
N ASP A 4 -10.14 101.17 -13.69
CA ASP A 4 -9.03 100.36 -14.18
C ASP A 4 -8.38 99.45 -13.12
N SER A 5 -9.10 99.08 -12.06
CA SER A 5 -8.60 98.15 -11.04
C SER A 5 -8.82 96.69 -11.43
N TRP A 6 -7.87 95.80 -11.13
CA TRP A 6 -8.05 94.34 -11.24
C TRP A 6 -9.23 93.84 -10.39
N ILE A 7 -9.55 94.54 -9.30
CA ILE A 7 -10.68 94.24 -8.43
C ILE A 7 -12.00 94.46 -9.19
N THR A 8 -12.07 95.51 -10.01
CA THR A 8 -13.24 95.80 -10.85
C THR A 8 -13.45 94.69 -11.88
N ASP A 9 -12.38 94.21 -12.52
CA ASP A 9 -12.46 93.08 -13.46
C ASP A 9 -12.90 91.79 -12.78
N TYR A 10 -12.45 91.54 -11.55
CA TYR A 10 -12.90 90.38 -10.77
C TYR A 10 -14.40 90.44 -10.49
N TYR A 11 -14.91 91.54 -9.93
CA TYR A 11 -16.33 91.64 -9.61
C TYR A 11 -17.21 91.75 -10.87
N GLU A 12 -16.74 92.37 -11.95
CA GLU A 12 -17.42 92.35 -13.25
C GLU A 12 -17.53 90.91 -13.77
N GLY A 13 -16.44 90.13 -13.71
CA GLY A 13 -16.42 88.73 -14.11
C GLY A 13 -17.26 87.83 -13.21
N MET A 14 -17.37 88.14 -11.91
CA MET A 14 -18.20 87.39 -10.97
C MET A 14 -19.70 87.69 -11.15
N CYS A 15 -20.06 88.96 -11.37
CA CYS A 15 -21.46 89.41 -11.43
C CYS A 15 -22.06 89.37 -12.84
N THR A 16 -21.24 89.33 -13.89
CA THR A 16 -21.70 89.34 -15.29
C THR A 16 -21.18 88.13 -16.08
N ASN A 17 -21.67 87.97 -17.31
CA ASN A 17 -21.19 86.99 -18.28
C ASN A 17 -20.35 87.65 -19.40
N ALA A 18 -19.82 88.85 -19.16
CA ALA A 18 -18.99 89.56 -20.13
C ALA A 18 -17.73 88.74 -20.50
N ASP A 19 -17.31 88.79 -21.77
CA ASP A 19 -16.04 88.19 -22.17
C ASP A 19 -14.87 89.07 -21.72
N LEU A 20 -14.27 88.69 -20.59
CA LEU A 20 -13.16 89.42 -19.98
C LEU A 20 -11.79 88.83 -20.34
N ARG A 21 -11.73 87.74 -21.13
CA ARG A 21 -10.51 86.93 -21.30
C ARG A 21 -9.31 87.73 -21.80
N ASN A 22 -9.49 88.58 -22.82
CA ASN A 22 -8.42 89.41 -23.38
C ASN A 22 -7.94 90.50 -22.41
N ARG A 23 -8.80 90.97 -21.52
CA ARG A 23 -8.49 91.99 -20.51
C ARG A 23 -7.77 91.35 -19.33
N ILE A 24 -8.26 90.22 -18.84
CA ILE A 24 -7.63 89.43 -17.78
C ILE A 24 -6.26 88.91 -18.22
N ALA A 25 -6.14 88.37 -19.44
CA ALA A 25 -4.88 87.85 -19.97
C ALA A 25 -3.79 88.92 -20.06
N ARG A 26 -4.16 90.18 -20.34
CA ARG A 26 -3.20 91.30 -20.29
C ARG A 26 -2.75 91.59 -18.86
N ARG A 27 -3.68 91.67 -17.90
CA ARG A 27 -3.32 91.92 -16.49
C ARG A 27 -2.49 90.80 -15.86
N LEU A 28 -2.75 89.56 -16.24
CA LEU A 28 -2.00 88.40 -15.74
C LEU A 28 -0.51 88.45 -16.13
N LYS A 29 -0.12 89.13 -17.21
CA LYS A 29 1.30 89.27 -17.60
C LYS A 29 2.13 90.03 -16.57
N ASP A 30 1.51 91.01 -15.91
CA ASP A 30 2.18 91.91 -14.95
C ASP A 30 1.82 91.56 -13.49
N THR A 31 1.04 90.49 -13.27
CA THR A 31 0.60 90.08 -11.93
C THR A 31 1.64 89.16 -11.29
N PRO A 32 2.12 89.43 -10.06
CA PRO A 32 3.00 88.51 -9.34
C PRO A 32 2.36 87.14 -9.10
N VAL A 33 3.13 86.07 -9.27
CA VAL A 33 2.70 84.68 -9.01
C VAL A 33 3.73 84.03 -8.06
N PRO A 34 3.33 83.49 -6.89
CA PRO A 34 1.96 83.36 -6.39
C PRO A 34 1.40 84.65 -5.77
N SER A 35 0.12 84.95 -5.99
CA SER A 35 -0.57 86.04 -5.27
C SER A 35 -2.09 85.84 -5.21
N ILE A 36 -2.75 86.51 -4.25
CA ILE A 36 -4.22 86.58 -4.15
C ILE A 36 -4.81 87.17 -5.44
N GLN A 37 -4.18 88.21 -5.98
CA GLN A 37 -4.59 88.83 -7.24
C GLN A 37 -4.57 87.82 -8.40
N ALA A 38 -3.48 87.05 -8.54
CA ALA A 38 -3.38 86.01 -9.55
C ALA A 38 -4.45 84.92 -9.36
N ALA A 39 -4.67 84.46 -8.12
CA ALA A 39 -5.70 83.45 -7.84
C ALA A 39 -7.10 83.90 -8.28
N MET A 40 -7.48 85.13 -7.92
CA MET A 40 -8.78 85.72 -8.27
C MET A 40 -8.93 85.92 -9.78
N LEU A 41 -7.88 86.41 -10.46
CA LEU A 41 -7.88 86.61 -11.91
C LEU A 41 -7.93 85.28 -12.68
N TYR A 42 -7.24 84.24 -12.22
CA TYR A 42 -7.34 82.90 -12.80
C TYR A 42 -8.73 82.28 -12.60
N TYR A 43 -9.38 82.52 -11.45
CA TYR A 43 -10.73 82.00 -11.21
C TYR A 43 -11.76 82.58 -12.18
N ILE A 44 -11.76 83.90 -12.40
CA ILE A 44 -12.66 84.54 -13.37
C ILE A 44 -12.32 84.16 -14.82
N MET A 45 -11.04 83.89 -15.12
CA MET A 45 -10.62 83.35 -16.42
C MET A 45 -11.23 81.96 -16.63
N ALA A 46 -11.17 81.10 -15.61
CA ALA A 46 -11.81 79.79 -15.63
C ALA A 46 -13.33 79.89 -15.81
N LYS A 47 -14.01 80.76 -15.04
CA LYS A 47 -15.45 81.00 -15.17
C LYS A 47 -15.81 81.42 -16.60
N SER A 48 -15.05 82.34 -17.18
CA SER A 48 -15.28 82.78 -18.56
C SER A 48 -15.06 81.64 -19.56
N CYS A 49 -13.99 80.86 -19.43
CA CYS A 49 -13.77 79.68 -20.28
C CYS A 49 -14.91 78.66 -20.17
N THR A 50 -15.46 78.43 -18.98
CA THR A 50 -16.63 77.55 -18.78
C THR A 50 -17.87 78.08 -19.52
N ILE A 51 -18.17 79.38 -19.41
CA ILE A 51 -19.33 80.01 -20.10
C ILE A 51 -19.22 79.85 -21.61
N TYR A 52 -18.01 79.96 -22.17
CA TYR A 52 -17.76 79.85 -23.61
C TYR A 52 -17.43 78.42 -24.08
N GLY A 53 -17.71 77.40 -23.26
CA GLY A 53 -17.61 75.98 -23.66
C GLY A 53 -16.18 75.43 -23.77
N ARG A 54 -15.18 76.11 -23.19
CA ARG A 54 -13.76 75.71 -23.18
C ARG A 54 -13.39 75.04 -21.85
N GLU A 55 -13.91 73.83 -21.63
CA GLU A 55 -13.76 73.10 -20.37
C GLU A 55 -12.31 72.74 -20.01
N ASP A 56 -11.48 72.35 -21.01
CA ASP A 56 -10.06 72.02 -20.78
C ASP A 56 -9.28 73.25 -20.27
N GLU A 57 -9.50 74.41 -20.90
CA GLU A 57 -8.89 75.68 -20.48
C GLU A 57 -9.41 76.14 -19.12
N ALA A 58 -10.70 75.96 -18.85
CA ALA A 58 -11.27 76.26 -17.55
C ALA A 58 -10.61 75.43 -16.45
N CYS A 59 -10.41 74.12 -16.67
CA CYS A 59 -9.71 73.24 -15.73
C CYS A 59 -8.28 73.71 -15.46
N HIS A 60 -7.53 74.06 -16.52
CA HIS A 60 -6.18 74.62 -16.39
C HIS A 60 -6.15 75.86 -15.49
N TYR A 61 -7.04 76.82 -15.73
CA TYR A 61 -7.10 78.05 -14.94
C TYR A 61 -7.62 77.83 -13.51
N LEU A 62 -8.50 76.86 -13.28
CA LEU A 62 -8.90 76.46 -11.93
C LEU A 62 -7.72 75.89 -11.14
N ILE A 63 -6.86 75.07 -11.76
CA ILE A 63 -5.64 74.54 -11.14
C ILE A 63 -4.69 75.69 -10.77
N LEU A 64 -4.45 76.62 -11.71
CA LEU A 64 -3.60 77.78 -11.45
C LEU A 64 -4.16 78.66 -10.33
N SER A 65 -5.48 78.87 -10.31
CA SER A 65 -6.16 79.61 -9.25
C SER A 65 -5.98 78.93 -7.89
N ALA A 66 -6.33 77.65 -7.78
CA ALA A 66 -6.19 76.87 -6.55
C ALA A 66 -4.74 76.82 -6.04
N ALA A 67 -3.77 76.66 -6.95
CA ALA A 67 -2.36 76.68 -6.59
C ALA A 67 -1.93 78.03 -6.01
N ASN A 68 -2.37 79.14 -6.61
CA ASN A 68 -2.10 80.48 -6.10
C ASN A 68 -2.77 80.72 -4.74
N ASP A 69 -4.01 80.27 -4.54
CA ASP A 69 -4.73 80.37 -3.26
C ASP A 69 -4.00 79.62 -2.13
N ILE A 70 -3.48 78.42 -2.43
CA ILE A 70 -2.71 77.61 -1.49
C ILE A 70 -1.35 78.26 -1.20
N MET A 71 -0.59 78.60 -2.24
CA MET A 71 0.78 79.12 -2.12
C MET A 71 0.84 80.52 -1.49
N SER A 72 -0.18 81.35 -1.70
CA SER A 72 -0.27 82.69 -1.11
C SER A 72 -0.94 82.72 0.27
N GLY A 73 -1.42 81.57 0.77
CA GLY A 73 -2.12 81.49 2.05
C GLY A 73 -3.49 82.18 2.05
N ASN A 74 -4.10 82.41 0.88
CA ASN A 74 -5.43 83.05 0.75
C ASN A 74 -6.56 82.20 1.37
N ARG A 75 -6.37 80.87 1.37
CA ARG A 75 -7.33 79.88 1.92
C ARG A 75 -8.72 79.93 1.27
N GLU A 76 -8.81 80.42 0.04
CA GLU A 76 -10.03 80.35 -0.77
C GLU A 76 -10.17 78.96 -1.42
N ALA A 77 -11.32 78.31 -1.25
CA ALA A 77 -11.54 76.92 -1.67
C ALA A 77 -12.39 76.79 -2.95
N SER A 78 -12.93 77.90 -3.47
CA SER A 78 -13.85 77.89 -4.61
C SER A 78 -13.28 77.19 -5.85
N SER A 79 -12.00 77.41 -6.17
CA SER A 79 -11.33 76.79 -7.31
C SER A 79 -11.18 75.28 -7.15
N LEU A 80 -10.80 74.83 -5.95
CA LEU A 80 -10.59 73.41 -5.64
C LEU A 80 -11.91 72.64 -5.62
N ILE A 81 -12.98 73.25 -5.11
CA ILE A 81 -14.33 72.66 -5.13
C ILE A 81 -14.88 72.60 -6.54
N THR A 82 -14.65 73.64 -7.34
CA THR A 82 -15.06 73.64 -8.75
C THR A 82 -14.34 72.52 -9.50
N LEU A 83 -13.06 72.25 -9.20
CA LEU A 83 -12.30 71.12 -9.78
C LEU A 83 -12.94 69.76 -9.48
N LEU A 84 -13.49 69.55 -8.27
CA LEU A 84 -14.18 68.30 -7.90
C LEU A 84 -15.40 68.00 -8.78
N HIS A 85 -16.00 69.01 -9.40
CA HIS A 85 -17.16 68.88 -10.27
C HIS A 85 -16.79 68.76 -11.76
N THR A 86 -15.50 68.87 -12.11
CA THR A 86 -15.05 68.69 -13.49
C THR A 86 -14.91 67.21 -13.85
N LYS A 87 -15.04 66.87 -15.14
CA LYS A 87 -14.79 65.52 -15.66
C LYS A 87 -13.35 65.03 -15.49
N TYR A 88 -12.42 65.93 -15.18
CA TYR A 88 -11.00 65.61 -15.02
C TYR A 88 -10.66 65.03 -13.65
N VAL A 89 -11.55 65.18 -12.66
CA VAL A 89 -11.40 64.59 -11.33
C VAL A 89 -12.40 63.45 -11.17
N ASP A 90 -11.90 62.22 -11.22
CA ASP A 90 -12.72 61.04 -10.90
C ASP A 90 -13.13 61.11 -9.42
N LYS A 91 -14.44 61.21 -9.17
CA LYS A 91 -15.03 61.32 -7.84
C LYS A 91 -14.73 60.09 -6.96
N ASN A 92 -14.46 58.94 -7.57
CA ASN A 92 -14.09 57.71 -6.86
C ASN A 92 -12.57 57.53 -6.71
N SER A 93 -11.79 58.57 -6.98
CA SER A 93 -10.34 58.52 -6.84
C SER A 93 -9.86 59.10 -5.52
N ARG A 94 -8.69 58.62 -5.06
CA ARG A 94 -7.99 59.20 -3.91
C ARG A 94 -7.77 60.71 -4.08
N ARG A 95 -7.50 61.16 -5.30
CA ARG A 95 -7.28 62.58 -5.62
C ARG A 95 -8.52 63.43 -5.34
N ALA A 96 -9.73 62.93 -5.62
CA ALA A 96 -10.97 63.65 -5.27
C ALA A 96 -11.16 63.76 -3.76
N VAL A 97 -10.84 62.70 -3.01
CA VAL A 97 -10.87 62.70 -1.54
C VAL A 97 -9.86 63.70 -0.97
N GLU A 98 -8.64 63.74 -1.50
CA GLU A 98 -7.61 64.71 -1.09
C GLU A 98 -8.06 66.16 -1.33
N TYR A 99 -8.59 66.46 -2.53
CA TYR A 99 -9.12 67.80 -2.84
C TYR A 99 -10.31 68.19 -1.96
N ALA A 100 -11.20 67.24 -1.67
CA ALA A 100 -12.35 67.43 -0.80
C ALA A 100 -11.93 67.73 0.66
N LEU A 101 -10.92 67.01 1.17
CA LEU A 101 -10.37 67.22 2.51
C LEU A 101 -9.64 68.56 2.62
N GLU A 102 -8.82 68.90 1.63
CA GLU A 102 -8.13 70.20 1.61
C GLU A 102 -9.12 71.37 1.54
N SER A 103 -10.19 71.24 0.76
CA SER A 103 -11.27 72.25 0.72
C SER A 103 -11.92 72.46 2.10
N ILE A 104 -12.13 71.37 2.86
CA ILE A 104 -12.64 71.43 4.24
C ILE A 104 -11.64 72.10 5.17
N ASN A 105 -10.34 71.80 5.06
CA ASN A 105 -9.30 72.40 5.87
C ASN A 105 -9.21 73.92 5.63
N MET A 106 -9.24 74.35 4.37
CA MET A 106 -9.24 75.76 3.98
C MET A 106 -10.45 76.51 4.56
N ALA A 107 -11.65 75.91 4.50
CA ALA A 107 -12.87 76.49 5.06
C ALA A 107 -12.84 76.61 6.60
N LYS A 108 -12.35 75.58 7.29
CA LYS A 108 -12.22 75.55 8.77
C LYS A 108 -11.34 76.69 9.29
N ASP A 109 -10.25 76.95 8.58
CA ASP A 109 -9.23 77.91 8.98
C ASP A 109 -9.65 79.38 8.79
N TYR A 110 -10.57 79.66 7.86
CA TYR A 110 -11.06 81.02 7.55
C TYR A 110 -12.23 81.48 8.47
N LYS A 111 -12.77 80.58 9.31
CA LYS A 111 -13.92 80.82 10.24
C LYS A 111 -15.21 81.36 9.58
N ASP A 112 -15.37 81.21 8.27
CA ASP A 112 -16.59 81.59 7.54
C ASP A 112 -17.64 80.49 7.65
N LYS A 113 -18.58 80.68 8.59
CA LYS A 113 -19.62 79.69 8.90
C LYS A 113 -20.61 79.46 7.75
N ALA A 114 -20.83 80.45 6.88
CA ALA A 114 -21.80 80.33 5.81
C ALA A 114 -21.25 79.45 4.68
N ARG A 115 -20.02 79.73 4.22
CA ARG A 115 -19.36 78.94 3.18
C ARG A 115 -18.96 77.55 3.68
N SER A 116 -18.52 77.42 4.93
CA SER A 116 -18.09 76.13 5.49
C SER A 116 -19.14 75.03 5.37
N PHE A 117 -20.44 75.37 5.47
CA PHE A 117 -21.50 74.36 5.38
C PHE A 117 -21.61 73.74 3.98
N ASP A 118 -21.61 74.56 2.93
CA ASP A 118 -21.72 74.09 1.55
C ASP A 118 -20.48 73.30 1.13
N ILE A 119 -19.30 73.76 1.54
CA ILE A 119 -18.02 73.07 1.29
C ILE A 119 -17.99 71.71 1.96
N VAL A 120 -18.37 71.64 3.25
CA VAL A 120 -18.40 70.39 4.01
C VAL A 120 -19.41 69.41 3.42
N ASN A 121 -20.62 69.88 3.04
CA ASN A 121 -21.64 69.01 2.46
C ASN A 121 -21.21 68.44 1.10
N ALA A 122 -20.67 69.27 0.20
CA ALA A 122 -20.21 68.83 -1.11
C ALA A 122 -19.04 67.83 -1.00
N SER A 123 -18.08 68.09 -0.11
CA SER A 123 -16.94 67.21 0.13
C SER A 123 -17.30 65.91 0.85
N SER A 124 -18.28 65.93 1.77
CA SER A 124 -18.66 64.76 2.58
C SER A 124 -19.25 63.62 1.75
N ILE A 125 -19.99 63.93 0.68
CA ILE A 125 -20.54 62.94 -0.24
C ILE A 125 -19.41 62.15 -0.93
N ILE A 126 -18.41 62.86 -1.45
CA ILE A 126 -17.24 62.27 -2.15
C ILE A 126 -16.48 61.34 -1.20
N ILE A 127 -16.24 61.79 0.04
CA ILE A 127 -15.53 61.00 1.04
C ILE A 127 -16.35 59.76 1.43
N SER A 128 -17.65 59.91 1.67
CA SER A 128 -18.53 58.80 2.07
C SER A 128 -18.66 57.73 0.98
N ASP A 129 -18.87 58.14 -0.28
CA ASP A 129 -18.98 57.23 -1.41
C ASP A 129 -17.67 56.44 -1.64
N TYR A 130 -16.52 57.11 -1.55
CA TYR A 130 -15.22 56.45 -1.64
C TYR A 130 -15.01 55.43 -0.52
N MET A 131 -15.35 55.78 0.73
CA MET A 131 -15.25 54.85 1.86
C MET A 131 -16.17 53.64 1.69
N ASN A 132 -17.41 53.84 1.24
CA ASN A 132 -18.37 52.78 0.97
C ASN A 132 -17.88 51.85 -0.16
N MET A 133 -17.32 52.42 -1.22
CA MET A 133 -16.71 51.64 -2.31
C MET A 133 -15.56 50.78 -1.80
N GLN A 134 -14.65 51.36 -1.00
CA GLN A 134 -13.52 50.63 -0.43
C GLN A 134 -13.98 49.48 0.49
N GLN A 135 -15.00 49.72 1.31
CA GLN A 135 -15.58 48.66 2.16
C GLN A 135 -16.19 47.53 1.33
N ARG A 136 -16.87 47.83 0.22
CA ARG A 136 -17.42 46.81 -0.68
C ARG A 136 -16.31 45.98 -1.32
N VAL A 137 -15.24 46.63 -1.81
CA VAL A 137 -14.08 45.94 -2.38
C VAL A 137 -13.43 45.04 -1.34
N ASN A 138 -13.14 45.54 -0.15
CA ASN A 138 -12.55 44.75 0.93
C ASN A 138 -13.43 43.56 1.33
N ARG A 139 -14.75 43.77 1.46
CA ARG A 139 -15.70 42.69 1.75
C ARG A 139 -15.70 41.63 0.65
N ASN A 140 -15.69 42.02 -0.61
CA ASN A 140 -15.66 41.09 -1.73
C ASN A 140 -14.35 40.30 -1.76
N VAL A 141 -13.21 40.96 -1.54
CA VAL A 141 -11.90 40.30 -1.41
C VAL A 141 -11.92 39.28 -0.26
N PHE A 142 -12.47 39.63 0.89
CA PHE A 142 -12.59 38.73 2.03
C PHE A 142 -13.47 37.50 1.70
N ILE A 143 -14.61 37.71 1.03
CA ILE A 143 -15.48 36.62 0.57
C ILE A 143 -14.74 35.69 -0.39
N ILE A 144 -14.00 36.24 -1.37
CA ILE A 144 -13.21 35.45 -2.32
C ILE A 144 -12.15 34.62 -1.58
N ILE A 145 -11.41 35.22 -0.64
CA ILE A 145 -10.41 34.51 0.17
C ILE A 145 -11.06 33.38 0.98
N ALA A 146 -12.22 33.64 1.60
CA ALA A 146 -12.94 32.63 2.37
C ALA A 146 -13.40 31.46 1.48
N LEU A 147 -13.92 31.74 0.28
CA LEU A 147 -14.32 30.71 -0.69
C LEU A 147 -13.12 29.87 -1.17
N LEU A 148 -11.97 30.51 -1.43
CA LEU A 148 -10.74 29.82 -1.79
C LEU A 148 -10.25 28.92 -0.65
N ALA A 149 -10.31 29.38 0.60
CA ALA A 149 -9.93 28.59 1.76
C ALA A 149 -10.82 27.34 1.91
N VAL A 150 -12.14 27.49 1.72
CA VAL A 150 -13.09 26.35 1.73
C VAL A 150 -12.78 25.38 0.59
N LEU A 151 -12.48 25.87 -0.62
CA LEU A 151 -12.13 25.02 -1.76
C LEU A 151 -10.86 24.19 -1.49
N VAL A 152 -9.83 24.81 -0.89
CA VAL A 152 -8.60 24.11 -0.50
C VAL A 152 -8.84 23.08 0.60
N ALA A 153 -9.69 23.41 1.58
CA ALA A 153 -10.06 22.44 2.63
C ALA A 153 -10.81 21.24 2.03
N MET A 154 -11.76 21.46 1.13
CA MET A 154 -12.50 20.41 0.44
C MET A 154 -11.60 19.51 -0.40
N SER A 155 -10.65 20.09 -1.15
CA SER A 155 -9.70 19.30 -1.94
C SER A 155 -8.78 18.45 -1.07
N ALA A 156 -8.31 18.98 0.06
CA ALA A 156 -7.51 18.22 1.04
C ALA A 156 -8.29 17.02 1.61
N VAL A 157 -9.57 17.20 1.96
CA VAL A 157 -10.44 16.11 2.44
C VAL A 157 -10.63 15.05 1.36
N LEU A 158 -10.86 15.43 0.10
CA LEU A 158 -10.99 14.49 -1.00
C LEU A 158 -9.71 13.66 -1.22
N VAL A 159 -8.54 14.31 -1.18
CA VAL A 159 -7.24 13.62 -1.28
C VAL A 159 -7.07 12.64 -0.12
N TYR A 160 -7.38 13.05 1.11
CA TYR A 160 -7.30 12.18 2.29
C TYR A 160 -8.22 10.94 2.16
N VAL A 161 -9.48 11.13 1.74
CA VAL A 161 -10.42 10.01 1.53
C VAL A 161 -9.93 9.09 0.40
N PHE A 162 -9.44 9.65 -0.70
CA PHE A 162 -8.91 8.88 -1.83
C PHE A 162 -7.70 8.03 -1.42
N MET A 163 -6.74 8.61 -0.70
CA MET A 163 -5.58 7.89 -0.17
C MET A 163 -5.99 6.76 0.77
N ARG A 164 -6.93 7.02 1.69
CA ARG A 164 -7.42 6.01 2.63
C ARG A 164 -8.15 4.86 1.93
N ARG A 165 -8.94 5.16 0.89
CA ARG A 165 -9.64 4.15 0.08
C ARG A 165 -8.66 3.32 -0.75
N SER A 166 -7.68 3.96 -1.38
CA SER A 166 -6.62 3.28 -2.13
C SER A 166 -5.80 2.33 -1.25
N GLY A 167 -5.44 2.77 -0.04
CA GLY A 167 -4.73 1.93 0.93
C GLY A 167 -5.52 0.68 1.35
N ARG A 168 -6.85 0.78 1.51
CA ARG A 168 -7.72 -0.36 1.80
C ARG A 168 -7.75 -1.39 0.68
N HIS A 169 -7.91 -0.93 -0.57
CA HIS A 169 -7.91 -1.83 -1.74
C HIS A 169 -6.57 -2.54 -1.93
N LYS A 170 -5.45 -1.86 -1.67
CA LYS A 170 -4.12 -2.49 -1.72
C LYS A 170 -3.97 -3.57 -0.63
N ALA A 171 -4.42 -3.30 0.59
CA ALA A 171 -4.39 -4.28 1.68
C ALA A 171 -5.30 -5.50 1.42
N GLU A 172 -6.46 -5.31 0.79
CA GLU A 172 -7.32 -6.42 0.36
C GLU A 172 -6.67 -7.25 -0.75
N LEU A 173 -6.04 -6.60 -1.73
CA LEU A 173 -5.32 -7.28 -2.80
C LEU A 173 -4.13 -8.09 -2.26
N ASP A 174 -3.33 -7.51 -1.35
CA ASP A 174 -2.20 -8.19 -0.73
C ASP A 174 -2.66 -9.42 0.09
N ARG A 175 -3.79 -9.32 0.81
CA ARG A 175 -4.40 -10.46 1.49
C ARG A 175 -4.86 -11.54 0.51
N ALA A 176 -5.49 -11.15 -0.59
CA ALA A 176 -5.94 -12.09 -1.62
C ALA A 176 -4.75 -12.79 -2.29
N MET A 177 -3.69 -12.06 -2.63
CA MET A 177 -2.45 -12.62 -3.16
C MET A 177 -1.77 -13.57 -2.17
N GLY A 178 -1.70 -13.20 -0.89
CA GLY A 178 -1.16 -14.06 0.17
C GLY A 178 -2.00 -15.32 0.40
N SER A 179 -3.32 -15.25 0.25
CA SER A 179 -4.17 -16.44 0.30
C SER A 179 -3.95 -17.34 -0.91
N ASN A 180 -3.78 -16.76 -2.10
CA ASN A 180 -3.59 -17.50 -3.34
C ASN A 180 -2.22 -18.20 -3.38
N SER A 181 -1.16 -17.56 -2.84
CA SER A 181 0.14 -18.21 -2.70
C SER A 181 0.10 -19.40 -1.73
N ARG A 182 -0.63 -19.29 -0.62
CA ARG A 182 -0.87 -20.41 0.31
C ARG A 182 -1.65 -21.55 -0.34
N LEU A 183 -2.67 -21.23 -1.14
CA LEU A 183 -3.42 -22.23 -1.90
C LEU A 183 -2.51 -22.98 -2.89
N ARG A 184 -1.63 -22.26 -3.58
CA ARG A 184 -0.64 -22.88 -4.48
C ARG A 184 0.32 -23.79 -3.74
N SER A 185 0.89 -23.38 -2.61
CA SER A 185 1.79 -24.23 -1.84
C SER A 185 1.08 -25.50 -1.34
N SER A 186 -0.17 -25.40 -0.87
CA SER A 186 -0.95 -26.58 -0.49
C SER A 186 -1.27 -27.48 -1.68
N LEU A 187 -1.51 -26.93 -2.87
CA LEU A 187 -1.72 -27.73 -4.08
C LEU A 187 -0.44 -28.52 -4.45
N ASP A 188 0.73 -27.90 -4.35
CA ASP A 188 2.02 -28.54 -4.61
C ASP A 188 2.28 -29.67 -3.61
N GLU A 189 2.04 -29.43 -2.30
CA GLU A 189 2.16 -30.45 -1.26
C GLU A 189 1.22 -31.65 -1.49
N ILE A 190 -0.04 -31.38 -1.87
CA ILE A 190 -1.01 -32.44 -2.21
C ILE A 190 -0.52 -33.24 -3.42
N THR A 191 0.02 -32.56 -4.44
CA THR A 191 0.52 -33.21 -5.65
C THR A 191 1.70 -34.11 -5.35
N GLN A 192 2.67 -33.61 -4.57
CA GLN A 192 3.82 -34.40 -4.14
C GLN A 192 3.41 -35.61 -3.29
N THR A 193 2.47 -35.41 -2.35
CA THR A 193 1.95 -36.50 -1.50
C THR A 193 1.24 -37.56 -2.34
N LYS A 194 0.49 -37.14 -3.36
CA LYS A 194 -0.18 -38.05 -4.28
C LYS A 194 0.82 -38.91 -5.06
N GLU A 195 1.89 -38.31 -5.61
CA GLU A 195 2.95 -39.04 -6.31
C GLU A 195 3.65 -40.04 -5.39
N GLN A 196 3.93 -39.66 -4.15
CA GLN A 196 4.51 -40.57 -3.15
C GLN A 196 3.56 -41.74 -2.84
N MET A 197 2.27 -41.48 -2.63
CA MET A 197 1.27 -42.52 -2.42
C MET A 197 1.14 -43.47 -3.61
N GLU A 198 1.17 -42.93 -4.83
CA GLU A 198 1.10 -43.74 -6.06
C GLU A 198 2.31 -44.68 -6.17
N ASN A 199 3.51 -44.19 -5.89
CA ASN A 199 4.73 -45.02 -5.86
C ASN A 199 4.64 -46.14 -4.80
N VAL A 200 4.14 -45.83 -3.60
CA VAL A 200 3.93 -46.83 -2.54
C VAL A 200 2.90 -47.87 -2.96
N LEU A 201 1.80 -47.45 -3.60
CA LEU A 201 0.77 -48.35 -4.11
C LEU A 201 1.30 -49.26 -5.22
N LEU A 202 2.07 -48.72 -6.17
CA LEU A 202 2.71 -49.50 -7.23
C LEU A 202 3.67 -50.54 -6.64
N SER A 203 4.50 -50.15 -5.67
CA SER A 203 5.41 -51.07 -4.98
C SER A 203 4.67 -52.19 -4.24
N ARG A 204 3.60 -51.85 -3.51
CA ARG A 204 2.75 -52.85 -2.83
C ARG A 204 2.05 -53.79 -3.81
N ASN A 205 1.52 -53.27 -4.92
CA ASN A 205 0.87 -54.07 -5.94
C ASN A 205 1.85 -55.04 -6.60
N ALA A 206 3.07 -54.58 -6.93
CA ALA A 206 4.12 -55.43 -7.47
C ALA A 206 4.49 -56.56 -6.49
N MET A 207 4.62 -56.23 -5.20
CA MET A 207 4.92 -57.23 -4.18
C MET A 207 3.78 -58.24 -3.97
N SER A 208 2.53 -57.80 -4.06
CA SER A 208 1.37 -58.70 -4.04
C SER A 208 1.36 -59.62 -5.25
N LEU A 209 1.71 -59.11 -6.44
CA LEU A 209 1.80 -59.92 -7.65
C LEU A 209 2.92 -60.97 -7.55
N ASP A 210 4.10 -60.59 -7.07
CA ASP A 210 5.22 -61.52 -6.81
C ASP A 210 4.79 -62.69 -5.91
N SER A 211 3.93 -62.42 -4.91
CA SER A 211 3.41 -63.45 -4.01
C SER A 211 2.49 -64.45 -4.74
N PHE A 212 1.64 -63.96 -5.67
CA PHE A 212 0.79 -64.83 -6.49
C PHE A 212 1.62 -65.65 -7.50
N VAL A 213 2.67 -65.06 -8.07
CA VAL A 213 3.60 -65.78 -8.97
C VAL A 213 4.29 -66.91 -8.22
N MET A 214 4.81 -66.66 -7.02
CA MET A 214 5.42 -67.68 -6.16
C MET A 214 4.45 -68.82 -5.84
N MET A 215 3.20 -68.49 -5.51
CA MET A 215 2.16 -69.51 -5.27
C MET A 215 1.89 -70.36 -6.53
N SER A 216 1.89 -69.74 -7.71
CA SER A 216 1.74 -70.45 -8.98
C SER A 216 2.92 -71.39 -9.25
N ASP A 217 4.15 -70.97 -8.96
CA ASP A 217 5.34 -71.81 -9.12
C ASP A 217 5.32 -73.01 -8.16
N TYR A 218 4.85 -72.79 -6.92
CA TYR A 218 4.64 -73.87 -5.96
C TYR A 218 3.64 -74.91 -6.46
N ILE A 219 2.49 -74.48 -7.00
CA ILE A 219 1.50 -75.40 -7.57
C ILE A 219 2.13 -76.22 -8.72
N ASN A 220 2.87 -75.57 -9.61
CA ASN A 220 3.50 -76.23 -10.75
C ASN A 220 4.54 -77.28 -10.33
N GLU A 221 5.38 -76.98 -9.36
CA GLU A 221 6.39 -77.92 -8.86
C GLU A 221 5.79 -79.08 -8.07
N VAL A 222 4.71 -78.86 -7.31
CA VAL A 222 3.95 -79.95 -6.68
C VAL A 222 3.35 -80.87 -7.74
N ASP A 223 2.72 -80.31 -8.78
CA ASP A 223 2.19 -81.09 -9.90
C ASP A 223 3.29 -81.88 -10.64
N LYS A 224 4.45 -81.26 -10.90
CA LYS A 224 5.63 -81.95 -11.46
C LYS A 224 6.10 -83.10 -10.57
N PHE A 225 6.15 -82.91 -9.25
CA PHE A 225 6.52 -83.96 -8.31
C PHE A 225 5.52 -85.13 -8.36
N CYS A 226 4.21 -84.83 -8.32
CA CYS A 226 3.16 -85.84 -8.42
C CYS A 226 3.26 -86.64 -9.73
N LYS A 227 3.39 -85.97 -10.88
CA LYS A 227 3.53 -86.61 -12.21
C LYS A 227 4.80 -87.46 -12.31
N THR A 228 5.93 -86.93 -11.84
CA THR A 228 7.22 -87.62 -11.89
C THR A 228 7.20 -88.88 -11.05
N THR A 229 6.68 -88.82 -9.82
CA THR A 229 6.55 -89.98 -8.94
C THR A 229 5.55 -90.99 -9.49
N ALA A 230 4.41 -90.56 -10.04
CA ALA A 230 3.45 -91.45 -10.70
C ALA A 230 4.08 -92.20 -11.88
N ASN A 231 4.85 -91.50 -12.72
CA ASN A 231 5.57 -92.10 -13.85
C ASN A 231 6.63 -93.12 -13.38
N MET A 232 7.33 -92.85 -12.29
CA MET A 232 8.27 -93.82 -11.70
C MET A 232 7.58 -95.11 -11.24
N ILE A 233 6.37 -95.01 -10.70
CA ILE A 233 5.55 -96.17 -10.31
C ILE A 233 5.14 -96.97 -11.54
N VAL A 234 4.59 -96.30 -12.57
CA VAL A 234 4.16 -96.95 -13.82
C VAL A 234 5.33 -97.63 -14.54
N ALA A 235 6.52 -97.03 -14.50
CA ALA A 235 7.74 -97.59 -15.08
C ALA A 235 8.40 -98.72 -14.25
N GLY A 236 7.77 -99.19 -13.17
CA GLY A 236 8.29 -100.25 -12.30
C GLY A 236 9.46 -99.84 -11.40
N GLN A 237 9.77 -98.54 -11.29
CA GLN A 237 10.89 -98.00 -10.49
C GLN A 237 10.48 -97.76 -9.03
N SER A 238 9.82 -98.72 -8.40
CA SER A 238 9.18 -98.57 -7.07
C SER A 238 10.13 -98.14 -5.96
N ALA A 239 11.39 -98.59 -5.99
CA ALA A 239 12.40 -98.17 -5.00
C ALA A 239 12.75 -96.67 -5.11
N LYS A 240 12.85 -96.13 -6.33
CA LYS A 240 13.11 -94.71 -6.57
C LYS A 240 11.91 -93.85 -6.20
N ALA A 241 10.71 -94.29 -6.55
CA ALA A 241 9.47 -93.61 -6.16
C ALA A 241 9.32 -93.54 -4.63
N ARG A 242 9.61 -94.64 -3.93
CA ARG A 242 9.58 -94.68 -2.45
C ARG A 242 10.57 -93.71 -1.82
N LYS A 243 11.79 -93.62 -2.38
CA LYS A 243 12.79 -92.66 -1.92
C LYS A 243 12.34 -91.22 -2.16
N ALA A 244 11.84 -90.89 -3.35
CA ALA A 244 11.33 -89.55 -3.67
C ALA A 244 10.16 -89.13 -2.75
N LEU A 245 9.27 -90.06 -2.39
CA LEU A 245 8.19 -89.80 -1.42
C LEU A 245 8.69 -89.59 0.01
N GLN A 246 9.76 -90.26 0.41
CA GLN A 246 10.39 -90.06 1.72
C GLN A 246 11.14 -88.73 1.81
N ASP A 247 11.87 -88.37 0.75
CA ASP A 247 12.63 -87.11 0.67
C ASP A 247 11.70 -85.90 0.51
N GLY A 248 10.52 -86.09 -0.12
CA GLY A 248 9.53 -85.05 -0.35
C GLY A 248 9.93 -84.02 -1.40
N CYS A 249 9.10 -83.00 -1.60
CA CYS A 249 9.36 -81.89 -2.53
C CYS A 249 9.57 -80.53 -1.85
N SER A 250 9.53 -80.47 -0.52
CA SER A 250 9.52 -79.21 0.24
C SER A 250 10.84 -78.44 0.21
N GLY A 251 11.98 -79.11 0.01
CA GLY A 251 13.31 -78.48 0.13
C GLY A 251 13.51 -77.22 -0.73
N PRO A 252 13.33 -77.29 -2.06
CA PRO A 252 13.41 -76.13 -2.94
C PRO A 252 12.41 -75.02 -2.60
N PHE A 253 11.20 -75.38 -2.16
CA PHE A 253 10.17 -74.43 -1.75
C PHE A 253 10.57 -73.65 -0.50
N ILE A 254 11.18 -74.31 0.48
CA ILE A 254 11.65 -73.68 1.71
C ILE A 254 12.76 -72.66 1.41
N ALA A 255 13.70 -72.99 0.51
CA ALA A 255 14.74 -72.06 0.10
C ALA A 255 14.17 -70.81 -0.61
N SER A 256 13.19 -71.02 -1.50
CA SER A 256 12.48 -69.93 -2.18
C SER A 256 11.66 -69.08 -1.20
N LEU A 257 10.97 -69.71 -0.24
CA LEU A 257 10.20 -69.04 0.80
C LEU A 257 11.09 -68.10 1.60
N TYR A 258 12.27 -68.57 2.01
CA TYR A 258 13.24 -67.76 2.74
C TYR A 258 13.78 -66.60 1.93
N ALA A 259 14.17 -66.81 0.69
CA ALA A 259 14.65 -65.73 -0.17
C ALA A 259 13.58 -64.65 -0.36
N SER A 260 12.32 -65.04 -0.55
CA SER A 260 11.21 -64.11 -0.69
C SER A 260 10.85 -63.41 0.61
N PHE A 261 10.86 -64.11 1.74
CA PHE A 261 10.66 -63.51 3.06
C PHE A 261 11.74 -62.49 3.36
N ASP A 262 13.01 -62.82 3.15
CA ASP A 262 14.15 -61.93 3.41
C ASP A 262 14.05 -60.66 2.54
N LYS A 263 13.82 -60.83 1.24
CA LYS A 263 13.67 -59.72 0.29
C LYS A 263 12.49 -58.81 0.66
N TRP A 264 11.36 -59.39 1.01
CA TRP A 264 10.19 -58.63 1.43
C TRP A 264 10.43 -57.89 2.75
N PHE A 265 10.92 -58.61 3.75
CA PHE A 265 11.08 -58.05 5.08
C PHE A 265 12.08 -56.88 5.05
N MET A 266 13.19 -57.01 4.32
CA MET A 266 14.16 -55.93 4.15
C MET A 266 13.64 -54.76 3.32
N SER A 267 12.67 -54.97 2.41
CA SER A 267 12.05 -53.86 1.67
C SER A 267 11.08 -53.05 2.53
N VAL A 268 10.39 -53.71 3.48
CA VAL A 268 9.47 -53.04 4.42
C VAL A 268 10.20 -52.43 5.61
N HIS A 269 11.25 -53.08 6.11
CA HIS A 269 12.00 -52.69 7.30
C HIS A 269 13.50 -52.54 6.98
N PRO A 270 13.90 -51.56 6.15
CA PRO A 270 15.29 -51.40 5.71
C PRO A 270 16.26 -51.08 6.86
N ASP A 271 15.76 -50.53 7.96
CA ASP A 271 16.52 -50.19 9.16
C ASP A 271 16.62 -51.34 10.18
N PHE A 272 16.05 -52.51 9.89
CA PHE A 272 15.99 -53.62 10.85
C PHE A 272 17.36 -54.06 11.33
N ILE A 273 18.32 -54.26 10.44
CA ILE A 273 19.67 -54.74 10.80
C ILE A 273 20.35 -53.74 11.75
N GLU A 274 20.22 -52.44 11.47
CA GLU A 274 20.77 -51.39 12.32
C GLU A 274 20.11 -51.40 13.70
N ARG A 275 18.78 -51.36 13.76
CA ARG A 275 18.02 -51.40 15.04
C ARG A 275 18.30 -52.67 15.83
N PHE A 276 18.36 -53.81 15.16
CA PHE A 276 18.61 -55.11 15.79
C PHE A 276 20.02 -55.19 16.36
N THR A 277 21.04 -54.83 15.58
CA THR A 277 22.43 -54.86 16.04
C THR A 277 22.73 -53.82 17.11
N ALA A 278 21.97 -52.71 17.18
CA ALA A 278 22.07 -51.74 18.28
C ALA A 278 21.75 -52.36 19.65
N LEU A 279 20.86 -53.37 19.70
CA LEU A 279 20.52 -54.13 20.92
C LEU A 279 21.57 -55.16 21.32
N LEU A 280 22.64 -55.31 20.54
CA LEU A 280 23.74 -56.25 20.81
C LEU A 280 24.98 -55.51 21.32
N ARG A 281 25.78 -56.21 22.12
CA ARG A 281 27.09 -55.74 22.58
C ARG A 281 28.01 -55.45 21.38
N PRO A 282 28.84 -54.39 21.42
CA PRO A 282 29.67 -53.97 20.28
C PRO A 282 30.51 -55.10 19.68
N GLU A 283 31.05 -55.98 20.52
CA GLU A 283 31.91 -57.10 20.12
C GLU A 283 31.15 -58.20 19.36
N ALA A 284 29.82 -58.29 19.56
CA ALA A 284 28.97 -59.31 18.96
C ALA A 284 28.27 -58.84 17.67
N ARG A 285 28.26 -57.53 17.35
CA ARG A 285 27.48 -56.96 16.23
C ARG A 285 27.87 -57.53 14.87
N ASN A 286 29.16 -57.63 14.59
CA ASN A 286 29.69 -58.10 13.30
C ASN A 286 29.25 -59.52 12.93
N ARG A 287 28.85 -60.34 13.91
CA ARG A 287 28.36 -61.71 13.69
C ARG A 287 26.97 -61.76 13.04
N PHE A 288 26.17 -60.71 13.21
CA PHE A 288 24.78 -60.66 12.77
C PHE A 288 24.57 -59.69 11.60
N VAL A 289 25.65 -59.32 10.90
CA VAL A 289 25.57 -58.62 9.64
C VAL A 289 25.37 -59.66 8.53
N PRO A 290 24.34 -59.53 7.68
CA PRO A 290 24.12 -60.42 6.53
C PRO A 290 25.36 -60.54 5.64
N ALA A 291 25.69 -61.77 5.22
CA ALA A 291 26.68 -62.01 4.17
C ALA A 291 25.97 -61.96 2.80
N GLY A 292 25.70 -60.74 2.30
CA GLY A 292 24.93 -60.50 1.08
C GLY A 292 23.46 -60.14 1.36
N ASP A 293 22.57 -60.48 0.43
CA ASP A 293 21.15 -60.03 0.45
C ASP A 293 20.21 -60.89 1.31
N GLY A 294 20.71 -61.97 1.93
CA GLY A 294 19.90 -62.94 2.70
C GLY A 294 20.08 -62.85 4.21
N LEU A 295 19.00 -63.05 4.96
CA LEU A 295 19.01 -63.07 6.43
C LEU A 295 19.53 -64.42 6.95
N SER A 296 20.28 -64.38 8.05
CA SER A 296 20.64 -65.60 8.79
C SER A 296 19.41 -66.19 9.51
N PRO A 297 19.43 -67.48 9.90
CA PRO A 297 18.35 -68.07 10.68
C PRO A 297 18.00 -67.26 11.93
N GLU A 298 19.00 -66.74 12.65
CA GLU A 298 18.78 -65.87 13.81
C GLU A 298 18.08 -64.57 13.44
N LEU A 299 18.49 -63.91 12.36
CA LEU A 299 17.85 -62.68 11.88
C LEU A 299 16.41 -62.94 11.45
N ARG A 300 16.11 -64.06 10.78
CA ARG A 300 14.74 -64.45 10.42
C ARG A 300 13.86 -64.68 11.64
N ILE A 301 14.39 -65.35 12.67
CA ILE A 301 13.66 -65.53 13.94
C ILE A 301 13.26 -64.18 14.52
N TYR A 302 14.17 -63.21 14.56
CA TYR A 302 13.90 -61.91 15.17
C TYR A 302 13.13 -60.95 14.25
N ALA A 303 13.18 -61.16 12.93
CA ALA A 303 12.27 -60.53 11.98
C ALA A 303 10.81 -61.01 12.22
N LEU A 304 10.60 -62.31 12.42
CA LEU A 304 9.27 -62.84 12.77
C LEU A 304 8.78 -62.30 14.13
N VAL A 305 9.69 -62.17 15.10
CA VAL A 305 9.38 -61.55 16.41
C VAL A 305 8.97 -60.08 16.24
N SER A 306 9.65 -59.30 15.40
CA SER A 306 9.31 -57.89 15.16
C SER A 306 7.99 -57.72 14.40
N LEU A 307 7.54 -58.75 13.68
CA LEU A 307 6.21 -58.84 13.06
C LEU A 307 5.12 -59.35 14.02
N GLY A 308 5.46 -59.69 15.27
CA GLY A 308 4.51 -60.13 16.30
C GLY A 308 4.38 -61.65 16.46
N ILE A 309 5.08 -62.46 15.66
CA ILE A 309 5.13 -63.91 15.84
C ILE A 309 6.21 -64.20 16.89
N THR A 310 5.80 -64.28 18.15
CA THR A 310 6.74 -64.29 19.30
C THR A 310 6.98 -65.66 19.92
N ASP A 311 6.08 -66.63 19.75
CA ASP A 311 6.25 -67.95 20.36
C ASP A 311 7.19 -68.85 19.51
N SER A 312 7.94 -69.72 20.18
CA SER A 312 8.93 -70.56 19.51
C SER A 312 8.32 -71.68 18.65
N VAL A 313 7.04 -72.02 18.85
CA VAL A 313 6.37 -73.10 18.11
C VAL A 313 5.99 -72.60 16.73
N SER A 314 5.31 -71.44 16.64
CA SER A 314 4.94 -70.81 15.38
C SER A 314 6.15 -70.47 14.52
N ILE A 315 7.24 -69.99 15.15
CA ILE A 315 8.49 -69.72 14.42
C ILE A 315 9.14 -71.01 13.92
N ALA A 316 9.10 -72.08 14.72
CA ALA A 316 9.65 -73.39 14.31
C ALA A 316 8.88 -73.96 13.11
N GLU A 317 7.56 -73.82 13.12
CA GLU A 317 6.69 -74.20 12.01
C GLU A 317 7.01 -73.40 10.74
N PHE A 318 7.09 -72.06 10.83
CA PHE A 318 7.39 -71.20 9.70
C PHE A 318 8.80 -71.43 9.11
N LEU A 319 9.80 -71.61 9.98
CA LEU A 319 11.20 -71.82 9.57
C LEU A 319 11.55 -73.32 9.42
N HIS A 320 10.57 -74.21 9.40
CA HIS A 320 10.76 -75.66 9.23
C HIS A 320 11.91 -76.22 10.08
N TYR A 321 12.05 -75.73 11.30
CA TYR A 321 13.04 -76.15 12.29
C TYR A 321 12.35 -76.86 13.45
N SER A 322 13.12 -77.59 14.26
CA SER A 322 12.58 -78.08 15.53
C SER A 322 12.39 -76.92 16.52
N PRO A 323 11.41 -76.97 17.43
CA PRO A 323 11.28 -76.00 18.51
C PRO A 323 12.56 -75.83 19.34
N GLN A 324 13.32 -76.93 19.52
CA GLN A 324 14.61 -76.91 20.20
C GLN A 324 15.67 -76.11 19.44
N THR A 325 15.69 -76.23 18.10
CA THR A 325 16.60 -75.46 17.25
C THR A 325 16.32 -73.96 17.37
N ILE A 326 15.05 -73.56 17.34
CA ILE A 326 14.64 -72.16 17.54
C ILE A 326 15.05 -71.66 18.93
N TYR A 327 14.84 -72.47 19.97
CA TYR A 327 15.26 -72.15 21.34
C TYR A 327 16.78 -71.88 21.41
N ASN A 328 17.58 -72.76 20.80
CA ASN A 328 19.04 -72.63 20.79
C ASN A 328 19.50 -71.37 20.06
N TYR A 329 18.89 -71.02 18.93
CA TYR A 329 19.18 -69.78 18.22
C TYR A 329 18.81 -68.54 19.05
N ARG A 330 17.63 -68.53 19.67
CA ARG A 330 17.18 -67.43 20.53
C ARG A 330 18.12 -67.23 21.72
N LEU A 331 18.52 -68.31 22.38
CA LEU A 331 19.43 -68.27 23.52
C LEU A 331 20.79 -67.69 23.13
N ARG A 332 21.35 -68.15 22.00
CA ARG A 332 22.61 -67.62 21.45
C ARG A 332 22.57 -66.10 21.24
N VAL A 333 21.48 -65.58 20.66
CA VAL A 333 21.34 -64.14 20.41
C VAL A 333 21.15 -63.37 21.71
N ARG A 334 20.33 -63.87 22.65
CA ARG A 334 20.07 -63.19 23.93
C ARG A 334 21.35 -63.03 24.75
N HIS A 335 22.24 -64.03 24.75
CA HIS A 335 23.56 -63.91 25.38
C HIS A 335 24.46 -62.85 24.73
N CYS A 336 24.14 -62.34 23.55
CA CYS A 336 24.86 -61.24 22.91
C CYS A 336 24.22 -59.86 23.19
N ALA A 337 23.09 -59.79 23.90
CA ALA A 337 22.36 -58.55 24.15
C ALA A 337 23.14 -57.57 25.04
N CYS A 338 23.01 -56.27 24.76
CA CYS A 338 23.48 -55.19 25.64
C CYS A 338 22.42 -54.74 26.66
N ILE A 339 21.20 -55.29 26.56
CA ILE A 339 20.07 -55.09 27.47
C ILE A 339 19.79 -56.37 28.26
N PRO A 340 18.98 -56.34 29.35
CA PRO A 340 18.65 -57.54 30.10
C PRO A 340 18.06 -58.63 29.19
N GLU A 341 18.59 -59.85 29.28
CA GLU A 341 18.25 -60.93 28.34
C GLU A 341 16.75 -61.22 28.31
N LYS A 342 16.05 -61.10 29.45
CA LYS A 342 14.59 -61.27 29.59
C LYS A 342 13.78 -60.29 28.75
N ASP A 343 14.31 -59.10 28.49
CA ASP A 343 13.58 -58.03 27.82
C ASP A 343 13.85 -58.02 26.31
N PHE A 344 14.89 -58.71 25.84
CA PHE A 344 15.35 -58.66 24.45
C PHE A 344 14.25 -58.92 23.42
N ALA A 345 13.56 -60.06 23.54
CA ALA A 345 12.50 -60.43 22.59
C ALA A 345 11.32 -59.44 22.61
N ALA A 346 10.96 -58.91 23.80
CA ALA A 346 9.91 -57.91 23.94
C ALA A 346 10.32 -56.54 23.36
N THR A 347 11.60 -56.18 23.44
CA THR A 347 12.14 -54.97 22.81
C THR A 347 12.16 -55.11 21.29
N VAL A 348 12.54 -56.27 20.75
CA VAL A 348 12.48 -56.53 19.30
C VAL A 348 11.03 -56.52 18.79
N ALA A 349 10.11 -57.16 19.51
CA ALA A 349 8.69 -57.17 19.17
C ALA A 349 8.08 -55.75 19.12
N ARG A 350 8.65 -54.81 19.88
CA ARG A 350 8.20 -53.41 19.92
C ARG A 350 8.89 -52.48 18.91
N MET A 351 9.85 -52.96 18.12
CA MET A 351 10.63 -52.10 17.20
C MET A 351 9.77 -51.31 16.22
N TYR A 352 8.64 -51.87 15.80
CA TYR A 352 7.73 -51.31 14.80
C TYR A 352 6.29 -51.21 15.28
N SER A 353 6.05 -51.36 16.59
CA SER A 353 4.73 -51.08 17.16
C SER A 353 4.39 -49.60 16.99
N LYS A 354 3.15 -49.29 16.61
CA LYS A 354 2.61 -47.95 16.82
C LYS A 354 2.31 -47.84 18.31
N ASP A 355 3.03 -46.96 19.02
CA ASP A 355 2.64 -46.53 20.36
C ASP A 355 1.24 -45.88 20.36
#